data_AF-A0AAP6H8Y6-F1
#
_entry.id   AF-A0AAP6H8Y6-F1
#
_cell.length_a   1.000
_cell.length_b   1.000
_cell.length_c   1.000
_cell.angle_alpha   90.00
_cell.angle_beta   90.00
_cell.angle_gamma   90.00
#
_symmetry.space_group_name_H-M   'P 1'
#
loop_
_entity.id
_entity.type
_entity.pdbx_description
1 polymer ?
#
loop_
_entity_poly.entity_id
_entity_poly.type
_entity_poly.pdbx_seq_one_letter_code
_entity_poly.pdbx_strand_id
1 'polypeptide(L)'
;MSKNLPTIKDRILYFAEKEEVSKQEFFRKTDLKYSNFTGKSKESDLNSQSVAKILLTYRELNPMWLLVGEGEMKKNSGQNVRIEGQNKNLNNINGSSNVTISQNDISEIIEIQREMNNIIKTTQSQLSESQQQVSSLIEILKNK
;
A
#
# COMPACT_ATOMS: atom_id res chain seq x y z
N MET A 1 27.46 -11.94 -6.18
CA MET A 1 28.19 -10.90 -5.41
C MET A 1 27.38 -9.62 -5.47
N SER A 2 27.00 -9.05 -4.33
CA SER A 2 26.32 -7.75 -4.25
C SER A 2 27.28 -6.67 -4.76
N LYS A 3 26.86 -5.93 -5.80
CA LYS A 3 27.63 -4.80 -6.35
C LYS A 3 27.63 -3.70 -5.28
N ASN A 4 28.78 -3.38 -4.70
CA ASN A 4 28.88 -2.29 -3.74
C ASN A 4 28.72 -0.95 -4.49
N LEU A 5 27.71 -0.15 -4.10
CA LEU A 5 27.38 1.13 -4.73
C LEU A 5 27.45 2.24 -3.68
N PRO A 6 28.67 2.66 -3.29
CA PRO A 6 28.86 3.54 -2.14
C PRO A 6 28.31 4.95 -2.39
N THR A 7 28.44 5.46 -3.61
CA THR A 7 28.04 6.84 -3.94
C THR A 7 26.72 6.92 -4.69
N ILE A 8 26.09 8.09 -4.65
CA ILE A 8 24.90 8.39 -5.47
C ILE A 8 25.19 8.22 -6.97
N LYS A 9 26.39 8.60 -7.43
CA LYS A 9 26.79 8.47 -8.84
C LYS A 9 26.97 7.01 -9.24
N ASP A 10 27.49 6.15 -8.36
CA ASP A 10 27.53 4.70 -8.60
C ASP A 10 26.13 4.12 -8.75
N ARG A 11 25.20 4.52 -7.88
CA ARG A 11 23.80 4.08 -7.94
C ARG A 11 23.09 4.55 -9.20
N ILE A 12 23.35 5.78 -9.65
CA ILE A 12 22.81 6.30 -10.92
C ILE A 12 23.37 5.52 -12.12
N LEU A 13 24.67 5.26 -12.16
CA LEU A 13 25.28 4.50 -13.24
C LEU A 13 24.78 3.06 -13.29
N TYR A 14 24.55 2.46 -12.12
CA TYR A 14 23.96 1.13 -12.01
C TYR A 14 22.51 1.11 -12.46
N PHE A 15 21.70 2.07 -12.03
CA PHE A 15 20.31 2.21 -12.46
C PHE A 15 20.21 2.44 -13.97
N ALA A 16 21.01 3.36 -14.53
CA ALA A 16 21.07 3.64 -15.96
C ALA A 16 21.39 2.40 -16.80
N GLU A 17 22.25 1.51 -16.30
CA GLU A 17 22.61 0.24 -16.93
C GLU A 17 21.49 -0.81 -16.86
N LYS A 18 20.59 -0.72 -15.88
CA LYS A 18 19.48 -1.66 -15.70
C LYS A 18 18.20 -1.21 -16.38
N GLU A 19 17.97 0.10 -16.45
CA GLU A 19 16.71 0.67 -16.92
C GLU A 19 16.67 0.89 -18.42
N GLU A 20 17.81 1.28 -19.00
CA GLU A 20 17.86 1.72 -20.38
C GLU A 20 18.71 0.80 -21.24
N VAL A 21 18.46 0.84 -22.55
CA VAL A 21 19.27 0.13 -23.56
C VAL A 21 20.73 0.55 -23.54
N SER A 22 21.03 1.77 -23.07
CA SER A 22 22.38 2.28 -22.90
C SER A 22 22.42 3.38 -21.84
N LYS A 23 23.60 3.58 -21.24
CA LYS A 23 23.83 4.70 -20.30
C LYS A 23 23.62 6.05 -21.00
N GLN A 24 23.97 6.16 -22.27
CA GLN A 24 23.79 7.37 -23.08
C GLN A 24 22.32 7.76 -23.18
N GLU A 25 21.42 6.78 -23.37
CA GLU A 25 19.98 7.05 -23.45
C GLU A 25 19.42 7.57 -22.12
N PHE A 26 19.86 7.00 -21.00
CA PHE A 26 19.53 7.51 -19.67
C PHE A 26 19.93 8.98 -19.50
N PHE A 27 21.18 9.33 -19.84
CA PHE A 27 21.67 10.70 -19.71
C PHE A 27 20.98 11.67 -20.67
N ARG A 28 20.59 11.20 -21.87
CA ARG A 28 19.77 11.97 -22.81
C ARG A 28 18.37 12.27 -22.24
N LYS A 29 17.68 11.26 -21.70
CA LYS A 29 16.32 11.41 -21.13
C LYS A 29 16.28 12.32 -19.90
N THR A 30 17.32 12.24 -19.07
CA THR A 30 17.42 13.05 -17.84
C THR A 30 17.98 14.45 -18.06
N ASP A 31 18.36 14.81 -19.29
CA ASP A 31 19.03 16.07 -19.62
C ASP A 31 20.27 16.32 -18.75
N LEU A 32 21.12 15.29 -18.69
CA LEU A 32 22.37 15.26 -17.95
C LEU A 32 23.53 14.85 -18.89
N LYS A 33 24.75 15.30 -18.59
CA LYS A 33 25.94 14.93 -19.36
C LYS A 33 26.61 13.72 -18.74
N TYR A 34 26.84 12.67 -19.56
CA TYR A 34 27.52 11.46 -19.10
C TYR A 34 28.92 11.74 -18.52
N SER A 35 29.63 12.73 -19.07
CA SER A 35 30.95 13.15 -18.59
C SER A 35 30.96 13.52 -17.10
N ASN A 36 29.84 13.98 -16.53
CA ASN A 36 29.74 14.33 -15.12
C ASN A 36 29.74 13.11 -14.17
N PHE A 37 29.63 11.91 -14.72
CA PHE A 37 29.56 10.63 -14.00
C PHE A 37 30.78 9.74 -14.29
N THR A 38 31.81 10.27 -14.95
CA THR A 38 33.02 9.53 -15.35
C THR A 38 34.28 10.29 -14.94
N GLY A 39 35.42 9.57 -14.88
CA GLY A 39 36.72 10.16 -14.54
C GLY A 39 36.70 10.92 -13.22
N LYS A 40 37.44 12.03 -13.14
CA LYS A 40 37.50 12.90 -11.94
C LYS A 40 36.14 13.46 -11.55
N SER A 41 35.26 13.72 -12.52
CA SER A 41 33.92 14.23 -12.22
C SER A 41 33.05 13.21 -11.48
N LYS A 42 33.39 11.92 -11.49
CA LYS A 42 32.69 10.92 -10.69
C LYS A 42 32.92 11.09 -9.19
N GLU A 43 34.06 11.66 -8.80
CA GLU A 43 34.45 11.84 -7.40
C GLU A 43 33.79 13.08 -6.76
N SER A 44 33.23 13.98 -7.57
CA SER A 44 32.52 15.15 -7.05
C SER A 44 31.10 14.81 -6.61
N ASP A 45 30.54 15.66 -5.75
CA ASP A 45 29.13 15.57 -5.40
C ASP A 45 28.22 15.81 -6.61
N LEU A 46 26.99 15.28 -6.50
CA LEU A 46 25.92 15.54 -7.45
C LEU A 46 25.02 16.65 -6.90
N ASN A 47 24.75 17.67 -7.71
CA ASN A 47 23.86 18.76 -7.29
C ASN A 47 22.39 18.30 -7.21
N SER A 48 21.61 19.01 -6.37
CA SER A 48 20.20 18.71 -6.12
C SER A 48 19.33 18.78 -7.38
N GLN A 49 19.62 19.70 -8.30
CA GLN A 49 18.92 19.82 -9.58
C GLN A 49 19.05 18.56 -10.44
N SER A 50 20.23 17.94 -10.48
CA SER A 50 20.45 16.70 -11.22
C SER A 50 19.67 15.54 -10.60
N VAL A 51 19.64 15.45 -9.27
CA VAL A 51 18.83 14.46 -8.55
C VAL A 51 17.34 14.64 -8.88
N ALA A 52 16.85 15.88 -8.87
CA ALA A 52 15.46 16.20 -9.19
C ALA A 52 15.09 15.79 -10.63
N LYS A 53 15.94 16.11 -11.62
CA LYS A 53 15.73 15.70 -13.02
C LYS A 53 15.60 14.18 -13.15
N ILE A 54 16.46 13.41 -12.48
CA ILE A 54 16.41 11.94 -12.50
C ILE A 54 15.09 11.43 -11.91
N LEU A 55 14.72 11.90 -10.71
CA LEU A 55 13.49 11.45 -10.03
C LEU A 55 12.20 11.88 -10.73
N LEU A 56 12.22 12.98 -11.48
CA LEU A 56 11.10 13.41 -12.32
C LEU A 56 10.97 12.55 -13.58
N THR A 57 12.09 12.12 -14.17
CA THR A 57 12.13 11.27 -15.36
C THR A 57 11.75 9.83 -15.03
N TYR A 58 12.26 9.29 -13.92
CA TYR A 58 12.04 7.93 -13.44
C TYR A 58 11.27 7.94 -12.11
N ARG A 59 9.94 8.11 -12.21
CA ARG A 59 9.04 8.29 -11.04
C ARG A 59 9.02 7.07 -10.12
N GLU A 60 9.27 5.89 -10.68
CA GLU A 60 9.37 4.61 -10.02
C GLU A 60 10.67 4.44 -9.25
N LEU A 61 11.71 5.24 -9.51
CA LEU A 61 12.96 5.18 -8.75
C LEU A 61 12.73 5.57 -7.29
N ASN A 62 13.25 4.77 -6.37
CA ASN A 62 13.18 5.04 -4.93
C ASN A 62 14.21 6.10 -4.52
N PRO A 63 13.79 7.27 -4.00
CA PRO A 63 14.73 8.30 -3.53
C PRO A 63 15.61 7.83 -2.37
N MET A 64 15.11 6.97 -1.48
CA MET A 64 15.88 6.47 -0.34
C MET A 64 17.04 5.61 -0.82
N TRP A 65 16.76 4.65 -1.71
CA TRP A 65 17.81 3.84 -2.32
C TRP A 65 18.80 4.71 -3.10
N LEU A 66 18.32 5.69 -3.87
CA LEU A 66 19.21 6.59 -4.61
C LEU A 66 20.14 7.38 -3.68
N LEU A 67 19.63 7.96 -2.59
CA LEU A 67 20.38 8.87 -1.73
C LEU A 67 21.31 8.14 -0.75
N VAL A 68 20.82 7.07 -0.11
CA VAL A 68 21.57 6.39 0.97
C VAL A 68 21.91 4.94 0.66
N GLY A 69 21.39 4.37 -0.43
CA GLY A 69 21.63 2.97 -0.80
C GLY A 69 20.78 1.96 -0.03
N GLU A 70 19.82 2.42 0.76
CA GLU A 70 18.95 1.58 1.57
C GLU A 70 17.62 1.27 0.88
N GLY A 71 17.11 0.05 1.09
CA GLY A 71 15.85 -0.41 0.52
C GLY A 71 15.97 -0.86 -0.94
N GLU A 72 14.83 -1.01 -1.60
CA GLU A 72 14.78 -1.45 -3.00
C GLU A 72 14.99 -0.29 -3.97
N MET A 73 15.63 -0.58 -5.11
CA MET A 73 15.93 0.41 -6.15
C MET A 73 14.69 1.09 -6.71
N LYS A 74 13.67 0.30 -7.05
CA LYS A 74 12.39 0.82 -7.53
C LYS A 74 11.37 0.74 -6.40
N LYS A 75 10.47 1.71 -6.37
CA LYS A 75 9.25 1.63 -5.58
C LYS A 75 8.44 0.47 -6.15
N ASN A 76 8.14 -0.52 -5.33
CA ASN A 76 7.15 -1.51 -5.70
C ASN A 76 5.79 -0.82 -5.78
N SER A 77 5.30 -0.61 -7.01
CA SER A 77 3.95 -0.12 -7.28
C SER A 77 2.86 -1.17 -6.99
N GLY A 78 3.14 -2.15 -6.12
CA GLY A 78 2.22 -3.25 -5.84
C GLY A 78 2.80 -4.35 -4.96
N GLN A 79 3.43 -4.01 -3.83
CA GLN A 79 3.60 -5.02 -2.79
C GLN A 79 2.22 -5.32 -2.18
N ASN A 80 1.56 -6.34 -2.74
CA ASN A 80 0.53 -7.07 -2.02
C ASN A 80 1.23 -7.70 -0.82
N VAL A 81 1.15 -7.07 0.34
CA VAL A 81 1.61 -7.66 1.59
C VAL A 81 0.69 -8.85 1.88
N ARG A 82 1.12 -10.05 1.51
CA ARG A 82 0.45 -11.28 1.89
C ARG A 82 0.90 -11.61 3.31
N ILE A 83 0.14 -11.15 4.31
CA ILE A 83 0.40 -11.50 5.71
C ILE A 83 -0.09 -12.93 5.92
N GLU A 84 0.81 -13.91 5.81
CA GLU A 84 0.56 -15.28 6.26
C GLU A 84 0.89 -15.35 7.76
N GLY A 85 -0.12 -15.09 8.59
CA GLY A 85 -0.02 -15.20 10.04
C GLY A 85 -1.39 -15.14 10.72
N GLN A 86 -1.62 -16.03 11.69
CA GLN A 86 -2.91 -16.22 12.38
C GLN A 86 -3.35 -15.02 13.26
N ASN A 87 -2.58 -13.94 13.33
CA ASN A 87 -2.93 -12.75 14.11
C ASN A 87 -3.57 -11.67 13.20
N LYS A 88 -4.89 -11.77 13.05
CA LYS A 88 -5.78 -10.83 12.34
C LYS A 88 -5.96 -9.48 13.07
N ASN A 89 -4.91 -8.87 13.63
CA ASN A 89 -4.99 -7.52 14.20
C ASN A 89 -4.53 -6.47 13.17
N LEU A 90 -5.48 -5.93 12.41
CA LEU A 90 -5.29 -4.86 11.43
C LEU A 90 -5.36 -3.47 12.10
N ASN A 91 -4.50 -3.19 13.07
CA ASN A 91 -4.63 -1.98 13.90
C ASN A 91 -3.85 -0.75 13.41
N ASN A 92 -3.30 -0.76 12.18
CA ASN A 92 -2.58 0.41 11.67
C ASN A 92 -2.55 0.50 10.13
N ILE A 93 -3.71 0.68 9.49
CA ILE A 93 -3.79 1.02 8.06
C ILE A 93 -3.87 2.55 7.94
N ASN A 94 -2.71 3.20 7.96
CA ASN A 94 -2.57 4.59 7.52
C ASN A 94 -1.67 4.62 6.28
N GLY A 95 -2.25 5.02 5.13
CA GLY A 95 -1.52 5.31 3.89
C GLY A 95 -1.82 4.36 2.74
N SER A 96 -2.68 4.83 1.81
CA SER A 96 -2.71 4.55 0.36
C SER A 96 -2.44 3.12 -0.15
N SER A 97 -2.68 2.08 0.64
CA SER A 97 -2.43 0.69 0.28
C SER A 97 -3.74 -0.01 -0.03
N ASN A 98 -3.86 -0.61 -1.23
CA ASN A 98 -4.98 -1.48 -1.57
C ASN A 98 -4.85 -2.78 -0.76
N VAL A 99 -5.82 -3.08 0.11
CA VAL A 99 -5.83 -4.31 0.90
C VAL A 99 -6.54 -5.41 0.11
N THR A 100 -5.81 -6.47 -0.22
CA THR A 100 -6.38 -7.67 -0.86
C THR A 100 -6.85 -8.64 0.22
N ILE A 101 -8.17 -8.72 0.44
CA ILE A 101 -8.80 -9.66 1.38
C ILE A 101 -9.12 -10.97 0.63
N SER A 102 -8.82 -12.13 1.22
CA SER A 102 -9.13 -13.44 0.63
C SER A 102 -10.65 -13.65 0.52
N GLN A 103 -11.12 -14.26 -0.57
CA GLN A 103 -12.56 -14.56 -0.76
C GLN A 103 -13.12 -15.49 0.32
N ASN A 104 -12.29 -16.38 0.87
CA ASN A 104 -12.72 -17.29 1.94
C ASN A 104 -13.02 -16.55 3.25
N ASP A 105 -12.22 -15.53 3.60
CA ASP A 105 -12.48 -14.69 4.78
C ASP A 105 -13.80 -13.90 4.63
N ILE A 106 -14.16 -13.54 3.40
CA ILE A 106 -15.40 -12.81 3.11
C ILE A 106 -16.63 -13.73 3.24
N SER A 107 -16.51 -15.00 2.82
CA SER A 107 -17.63 -15.97 2.90
C SER A 107 -18.08 -16.25 4.34
N GLU A 108 -17.14 -16.47 5.27
CA GLU A 108 -17.45 -16.67 6.69
C GLU A 108 -18.13 -15.43 7.30
N ILE A 109 -17.64 -14.23 6.95
CA ILE A 109 -18.24 -12.97 7.42
C ILE A 109 -19.66 -12.80 6.89
N ILE A 110 -19.91 -13.12 5.61
CA ILE A 110 -21.24 -13.05 5.01
C ILE A 110 -22.22 -14.01 5.71
N GLU A 111 -21.76 -15.21 6.05
CA GLU A 111 -22.59 -16.20 6.74
C GLU A 111 -22.98 -15.74 8.15
N ILE A 112 -22.00 -15.26 8.93
CA ILE A 112 -22.25 -14.70 10.26
C ILE A 112 -23.22 -13.51 10.18
N GLN A 113 -23.08 -12.62 9.18
CA GLN A 113 -24.00 -11.50 8.98
C GLN A 113 -25.43 -11.96 8.66
N ARG A 114 -25.59 -13.02 7.85
CA ARG A 114 -26.92 -13.58 7.56
C ARG A 114 -27.56 -14.17 8.80
N GLU A 115 -26.82 -14.92 9.60
CA GLU A 115 -27.32 -15.48 10.85
C GLU A 115 -27.75 -14.38 11.83
N MET A 116 -26.91 -13.35 12.00
CA MET A 116 -27.22 -12.20 12.84
C MET A 116 -28.50 -11.49 12.37
N ASN A 117 -28.69 -11.31 11.06
CA ASN A 117 -29.91 -10.71 10.51
C ASN A 117 -31.16 -11.55 10.79
N ASN A 118 -31.05 -12.88 10.73
CA ASN A 118 -32.16 -13.78 11.06
C ASN A 118 -32.54 -13.69 12.54
N ILE A 119 -31.54 -13.63 13.43
CA ILE A 119 -31.77 -13.46 14.87
C ILE A 119 -32.44 -12.12 15.14
N ILE A 120 -31.94 -11.02 14.56
CA ILE A 120 -32.53 -9.68 14.70
C ILE A 120 -34.00 -9.69 14.27
N LYS A 121 -34.30 -10.29 13.11
CA LYS A 121 -35.67 -10.39 12.60
C LYS A 121 -36.58 -11.17 13.55
N THR A 122 -36.08 -12.27 14.12
CA THR A 122 -36.83 -13.12 15.05
C THR A 122 -37.13 -12.37 16.35
N THR A 123 -36.12 -11.73 16.92
CA THR A 123 -36.27 -10.93 18.16
C THR A 123 -37.22 -9.76 17.97
N GLN A 124 -37.18 -9.08 16.81
CA GLN A 124 -38.14 -8.01 16.48
C GLN A 124 -39.58 -8.54 16.42
N SER A 125 -39.80 -9.72 15.83
CA SER A 125 -41.13 -10.35 15.80
C SER A 125 -41.64 -10.66 17.20
N GLN A 126 -40.81 -11.27 18.04
CA GLN A 126 -41.17 -11.60 19.43
C GLN A 126 -41.46 -10.34 20.26
N LEU A 127 -40.67 -9.28 20.07
CA LEU A 127 -40.89 -8.00 20.75
C LEU A 127 -42.25 -7.40 20.34
N SER A 128 -42.56 -7.41 19.04
CA SER A 128 -43.84 -6.92 18.53
C SER A 128 -45.01 -7.70 19.13
N GLU A 129 -44.91 -9.02 19.22
CA GLU A 129 -45.94 -9.86 19.81
C GLU A 129 -46.12 -9.57 21.31
N SER A 130 -45.03 -9.44 22.05
CA SER A 130 -45.08 -9.08 23.48
C SER A 130 -45.73 -7.71 23.71
N GLN A 131 -45.43 -6.72 22.86
CA GLN A 131 -46.06 -5.40 22.91
C GLN A 131 -47.57 -5.45 22.63
N GLN A 132 -48.00 -6.29 21.70
CA GLN A 132 -49.42 -6.53 21.44
C GLN A 132 -50.12 -7.16 22.64
N GLN A 133 -49.51 -8.18 23.26
CA GLN A 133 -50.05 -8.82 24.46
C GLN A 133 -50.21 -7.83 25.62
N VAL A 134 -49.21 -6.98 25.86
CA VAL A 134 -49.28 -5.90 26.87
C VAL A 134 -50.42 -4.93 26.56
N SER A 135 -50.58 -4.53 25.30
CA SER A 135 -51.65 -3.63 24.87
C SER A 135 -53.03 -4.22 25.14
N SER A 136 -53.23 -5.50 24.78
CA SER A 136 -54.48 -6.23 25.06
C SER A 136 -54.78 -6.34 26.56
N LEU A 137 -53.77 -6.59 27.40
CA LEU A 137 -53.95 -6.63 28.86
C LEU A 137 -54.36 -5.26 29.42
N ILE A 138 -53.74 -4.17 28.95
CA ILE A 138 -54.11 -2.81 29.34
C ILE A 138 -55.57 -2.51 28.99
N GLU A 139 -56.03 -2.93 27.81
CA GLU A 139 -57.41 -2.74 27.37
C GLU A 139 -58.41 -3.51 28.26
N ILE A 140 -58.11 -4.78 28.57
CA ILE A 140 -58.93 -5.59 29.49
C ILE A 140 -59.03 -4.93 30.88
N LEU A 141 -57.92 -4.39 31.39
CA LEU A 141 -57.89 -3.73 32.69
C LEU A 141 -58.65 -2.38 32.70
N LYS A 142 -58.71 -1.66 31.57
CA LYS A 142 -59.48 -0.41 31.45
C LYS A 142 -60.99 -0.62 31.38
N ASN A 143 -61.43 -1.79 30.94
CA ASN A 143 -62.85 -2.13 30.78
C ASN A 143 -63.45 -2.85 32.01
N LYS A 144 -62.71 -2.90 33.12
CA LYS A 144 -63.18 -3.30 34.46
C LYS A 144 -63.49 -2.07 35.30
#